data_AF-A0A7X3FH52-F1
#
_entry.id   AF-A0A7X3FH52-F1
#
_cell.length_a   1.000
_cell.length_b   1.000
_cell.length_c   1.000
_cell.angle_alpha   90.00
_cell.angle_beta   90.00
_cell.angle_gamma   90.00
#
_symmetry.space_group_name_H-M   'P 1'
#
loop_
_entity.id
_entity.type
_entity.pdbx_description
1 polymer ?
#
loop_
_entity_poly.entity_id
_entity_poly.type
_entity_poly.pdbx_seq_one_letter_code
_entity_poly.pdbx_strand_id
1 'polypeptide(L)'
;MKRKKILVLSLTLVLAACAAAGSIAYDGLKSKPFLSGLKTQLAPSKKETSDPLVQVGDYTISKVDLENYKAIKKSAASMFGQQLTDHIDENLLLKEIVMEKVILAEAKKQQVTVSLEEGKQEAERLKQLLSQQPADVQAVQKQLIDTYGVSEEKYWNEIAPKQYQELLINQKLIKKWIENKILTQLTDTNQQETFSQTLEAHKEKLYQEALTDYVTVKDDRYSLK
;
A
#
# COMPACT_ATOMS: atom_id res chain seq x y z
N MET A 1 -20.17 0.77 -19.58
CA MET A 1 -18.70 0.70 -19.40
C MET A 1 -18.40 0.32 -17.95
N LYS A 2 -17.85 -0.87 -17.70
CA LYS A 2 -17.52 -1.33 -16.34
C LYS A 2 -16.23 -0.65 -15.87
N ARG A 3 -16.33 0.28 -14.92
CA ARG A 3 -15.15 0.86 -14.23
C ARG A 3 -14.47 -0.27 -13.45
N LYS A 4 -13.33 -0.74 -13.94
CA LYS A 4 -12.51 -1.74 -13.24
C LYS A 4 -11.94 -1.05 -12.00
N LYS A 5 -12.31 -1.53 -10.82
CA LYS A 5 -11.77 -1.06 -9.54
C LYS A 5 -10.29 -1.43 -9.52
N ILE A 6 -9.41 -0.45 -9.67
CA ILE A 6 -7.97 -0.63 -9.49
C ILE A 6 -7.79 -0.77 -7.97
N LEU A 7 -7.52 -2.00 -7.54
CA LEU A 7 -7.16 -2.30 -6.16
C LEU A 7 -5.84 -1.59 -5.87
N VAL A 8 -5.88 -0.59 -4.98
CA VAL A 8 -4.70 0.07 -4.43
C VAL A 8 -3.97 -0.98 -3.59
N LEU A 9 -3.07 -1.70 -4.26
CA LEU A 9 -2.10 -2.61 -3.65
C LEU A 9 -1.07 -1.75 -2.95
N SER A 10 -1.32 -1.43 -1.68
CA SER A 10 -0.21 -1.14 -0.77
C SER A 10 0.71 -2.37 -0.77
N LEU A 11 2.02 -2.13 -0.83
CA LEU A 11 3.07 -3.15 -1.02
C LEU A 11 3.08 -4.25 0.07
N THR A 12 2.24 -4.12 1.10
CA THR A 12 2.01 -5.07 2.20
C THR A 12 1.11 -6.27 1.85
N LEU A 13 0.49 -6.31 0.67
CA LEU A 13 -0.61 -7.24 0.37
C LEU A 13 -0.22 -8.62 -0.22
N VAL A 14 1.04 -8.89 -0.56
CA VAL A 14 1.40 -10.20 -1.16
C VAL A 14 1.19 -11.35 -0.15
N LEU A 15 1.61 -11.18 1.10
CA LEU A 15 1.44 -12.20 2.14
C LEU A 15 -0.02 -12.32 2.65
N ALA A 16 -0.73 -11.20 2.78
CA ALA A 16 -2.12 -11.20 3.24
C ALA A 16 -3.07 -11.85 2.21
N ALA A 17 -2.82 -11.66 0.91
CA ALA A 17 -3.59 -12.30 -0.15
C ALA A 17 -3.36 -13.82 -0.22
N CYS A 18 -2.13 -14.29 0.04
CA CYS A 18 -1.82 -15.73 0.06
C CYS A 18 -2.37 -16.44 1.31
N ALA A 19 -2.37 -15.79 2.48
CA ALA A 19 -2.86 -16.40 3.72
C ALA A 19 -4.39 -16.59 3.76
N ALA A 20 -5.16 -15.71 3.10
CA ALA A 20 -6.62 -15.79 3.08
C ALA A 20 -7.17 -16.72 1.99
N ALA A 21 -6.36 -17.06 0.98
CA ALA A 21 -6.81 -17.80 -0.17
C ALA A 21 -5.90 -19.01 -0.41
N GLY A 22 -6.14 -20.08 0.35
CA GLY A 22 -5.40 -21.34 0.29
C GLY A 22 -5.43 -22.08 -1.07
N SER A 23 -5.81 -21.43 -2.18
CA SER A 23 -5.92 -22.03 -3.51
C SER A 23 -6.03 -21.03 -4.67
N ILE A 24 -5.47 -19.81 -4.63
CA ILE A 24 -5.44 -18.98 -5.87
C ILE A 24 -4.36 -19.53 -6.80
N ALA A 25 -4.82 -20.33 -7.77
CA ALA A 25 -4.20 -20.71 -9.03
C ALA A 25 -2.75 -20.25 -9.21
N TYR A 26 -1.85 -21.08 -8.68
CA TYR A 26 -0.41 -20.93 -8.72
C TYR A 26 0.18 -20.89 -10.15
N ASP A 27 -0.54 -21.45 -11.14
CA ASP A 27 -0.13 -21.49 -12.56
C ASP A 27 -0.04 -20.11 -13.24
N GLY A 28 -0.65 -19.06 -12.68
CA GLY A 28 -0.63 -17.71 -13.24
C GLY A 28 0.58 -16.87 -12.82
N LEU A 29 1.31 -17.26 -11.78
CA LEU A 29 2.39 -16.47 -11.18
C LEU A 29 3.75 -16.81 -11.82
N LYS A 30 3.91 -16.50 -13.12
CA LYS A 30 5.26 -16.42 -13.70
C LYS A 30 5.96 -15.19 -13.11
N SER A 31 6.58 -15.36 -11.94
CA SER A 31 7.12 -14.28 -11.08
C SER A 31 8.42 -13.64 -11.58
N LYS A 32 9.20 -14.34 -12.41
CA LYS A 32 10.54 -13.90 -12.85
C LYS A 32 10.55 -12.58 -13.67
N PRO A 33 9.64 -12.33 -14.64
CA PRO A 33 9.62 -11.07 -15.39
C PRO A 33 9.17 -9.88 -14.55
N PHE A 34 8.22 -10.10 -13.63
CA PHE A 34 7.66 -9.06 -12.74
C PHE A 34 8.74 -8.47 -11.81
N LEU A 35 9.47 -9.33 -11.08
CA LEU A 35 10.39 -8.88 -10.04
C LEU A 35 11.72 -8.35 -10.59
N SER A 36 12.16 -8.86 -11.74
CA SER A 36 13.33 -8.32 -12.45
C SER A 36 13.05 -6.93 -13.03
N GLY A 37 11.84 -6.70 -13.57
CA GLY A 37 11.37 -5.38 -13.99
C GLY A 37 11.30 -4.39 -12.83
N LEU A 38 10.71 -4.81 -11.70
CA LEU A 38 10.58 -3.97 -10.50
C LEU A 38 11.95 -3.56 -9.93
N LYS A 39 12.88 -4.50 -9.76
CA LYS A 39 14.25 -4.20 -9.28
C LYS A 39 14.98 -3.20 -10.19
N THR A 40 14.79 -3.32 -11.50
CA THR A 40 15.39 -2.41 -12.49
C THR A 40 14.77 -1.02 -12.43
N GLN A 41 13.46 -0.91 -12.14
CA GLN A 41 12.75 0.37 -12.02
C GLN A 41 13.00 1.08 -10.68
N LEU A 42 13.31 0.34 -9.61
CA LEU A 42 13.64 0.89 -8.29
C LEU A 42 15.14 1.24 -8.12
N ALA A 43 16.02 0.77 -9.01
CA ALA A 43 17.45 1.11 -8.94
C ALA A 43 17.77 2.58 -9.32
N PRO A 44 17.11 3.20 -10.32
CA PRO A 44 17.27 4.62 -10.65
C PRO A 44 16.79 5.57 -9.54
N SER A 45 15.67 5.26 -8.85
CA SER A 45 15.11 6.11 -7.79
C SER A 45 16.03 6.24 -6.57
N LYS A 46 16.94 5.29 -6.35
CA LYS A 46 18.01 5.41 -5.34
C LYS A 46 19.02 6.54 -5.61
N LYS A 47 19.07 7.08 -6.83
CA LYS A 47 19.94 8.19 -7.23
C LYS A 47 19.22 9.53 -7.31
N GLU A 48 17.89 9.56 -7.18
CA GLU A 48 17.13 10.80 -7.19
C GLU A 48 17.22 11.52 -5.83
N THR A 49 17.15 12.84 -5.88
CA THR A 49 17.10 13.72 -4.70
C THR A 49 15.82 13.45 -3.92
N SER A 50 15.90 13.48 -2.57
CA SER A 50 14.73 13.30 -1.68
C SER A 50 13.85 14.57 -1.65
N ASP A 51 13.69 15.23 -2.79
CA ASP A 51 12.99 16.50 -2.85
C ASP A 51 11.53 16.29 -2.44
N PRO A 52 11.03 17.07 -1.46
CA PRO A 52 9.67 16.93 -0.98
C PRO A 52 8.68 17.40 -2.05
N LEU A 53 7.70 16.54 -2.38
CA LEU A 53 6.60 16.88 -3.28
C LEU A 53 5.37 17.34 -2.51
N VAL A 54 5.04 16.66 -1.41
CA VAL A 54 3.85 16.93 -0.60
C VAL A 54 4.15 16.71 0.87
N GLN A 55 3.61 17.57 1.72
CA GLN A 55 3.56 17.37 3.18
C GLN A 55 2.12 17.02 3.58
N VAL A 56 1.94 15.98 4.40
CA VAL A 56 0.66 15.56 4.98
C VAL A 56 0.82 15.48 6.49
N GLY A 57 0.49 16.56 7.21
CA GLY A 57 0.80 16.66 8.64
C GLY A 57 2.29 16.45 8.91
N ASP A 58 2.65 15.40 9.64
CA ASP A 58 4.04 15.03 9.96
C ASP A 58 4.73 14.19 8.86
N TYR A 59 3.99 13.75 7.83
CA TYR A 59 4.52 12.89 6.77
C TYR A 59 4.98 13.70 5.56
N THR A 60 6.20 13.45 5.10
CA THR A 60 6.70 13.99 3.84
C THR A 60 6.63 12.92 2.76
N ILE A 61 6.08 13.27 1.61
CA ILE A 61 6.09 12.46 0.39
C ILE A 61 7.09 13.10 -0.56
N SER A 62 8.12 12.34 -0.91
CA SER A 62 9.22 12.77 -1.78
C SER A 62 9.04 12.29 -3.21
N LYS A 63 9.88 12.80 -4.12
CA LYS A 63 9.94 12.32 -5.49
C LYS A 63 10.29 10.82 -5.57
N VAL A 64 11.18 10.37 -4.69
CA VAL A 64 11.57 8.96 -4.58
C VAL A 64 10.37 8.09 -4.22
N ASP A 65 9.47 8.56 -3.34
CA ASP A 65 8.26 7.81 -2.99
C ASP A 65 7.33 7.65 -4.18
N LEU A 66 7.14 8.72 -4.97
CA LEU A 66 6.30 8.71 -6.17
C LEU A 66 6.85 7.76 -7.24
N GLU A 67 8.15 7.84 -7.53
CA GLU A 67 8.78 6.96 -8.53
C GLU A 67 8.80 5.49 -8.08
N ASN A 68 9.02 5.23 -6.79
CA ASN A 68 8.92 3.88 -6.24
C ASN A 68 7.49 3.34 -6.39
N TYR A 69 6.48 4.15 -6.06
CA TYR A 69 5.08 3.77 -6.19
C TYR A 69 4.67 3.50 -7.65
N LYS A 70 5.14 4.34 -8.58
CA LYS A 70 4.96 4.18 -10.03
C LYS A 70 5.59 2.88 -10.53
N ALA A 71 6.80 2.55 -10.09
CA ALA A 71 7.47 1.29 -10.42
C ALA A 71 6.69 0.06 -9.92
N ILE A 72 6.16 0.13 -8.69
CA ILE A 72 5.32 -0.91 -8.11
C ILE A 72 4.05 -1.10 -8.94
N LYS A 73 3.34 -0.01 -9.29
CA LYS A 73 2.11 -0.07 -10.10
C LYS A 73 2.35 -0.63 -11.50
N LYS A 74 3.39 -0.17 -12.19
CA LYS A 74 3.81 -0.73 -13.49
C LYS A 74 4.06 -2.22 -13.41
N SER A 75 4.81 -2.63 -12.39
CA SER A 75 5.15 -4.03 -12.18
C SER A 75 3.89 -4.85 -11.87
N ALA A 76 3.03 -4.40 -10.96
CA ALA A 76 1.80 -5.10 -10.59
C ALA A 76 0.85 -5.28 -11.78
N ALA A 77 0.68 -4.27 -12.64
CA ALA A 77 -0.13 -4.39 -13.85
C ALA A 77 0.40 -5.48 -14.79
N SER A 78 1.74 -5.57 -14.95
CA SER A 78 2.36 -6.59 -15.79
C SER A 78 2.06 -8.02 -15.32
N MET A 79 1.91 -8.24 -14.00
CA MET A 79 1.52 -9.55 -13.45
C MET A 79 0.15 -10.01 -13.91
N PHE A 80 -0.78 -9.06 -14.10
CA PHE A 80 -2.14 -9.35 -14.54
C PHE A 80 -2.31 -9.28 -16.06
N GLY A 81 -1.21 -9.35 -16.81
CA GLY A 81 -1.21 -9.24 -18.27
C GLY A 81 -1.66 -7.86 -18.77
N GLN A 82 -1.66 -6.84 -17.91
CA GLN A 82 -1.98 -5.47 -18.27
C GLN A 82 -0.68 -4.71 -18.51
N GLN A 83 -0.54 -4.14 -19.70
CA GLN A 83 0.52 -3.19 -19.96
C GLN A 83 -0.02 -1.80 -19.62
N LEU A 84 0.39 -1.24 -18.49
CA LEU A 84 0.20 0.18 -18.25
C LEU A 84 1.02 0.93 -19.28
N THR A 85 0.41 1.93 -19.92
CA THR A 85 1.12 2.85 -20.81
C THR A 85 2.22 3.57 -20.04
N ASP A 86 3.25 4.06 -20.74
CA ASP A 86 4.32 4.82 -20.09
C ASP A 86 3.84 6.13 -19.45
N HIS A 87 2.64 6.57 -19.83
CA HIS A 87 1.98 7.78 -19.36
C HIS A 87 0.97 7.43 -18.26
N ILE A 88 1.47 7.05 -17.09
CA ILE A 88 0.64 6.99 -15.88
C ILE A 88 0.49 8.42 -15.35
N ASP A 89 -0.74 8.82 -15.04
CA ASP A 89 -1.00 10.11 -14.41
C ASP A 89 -0.35 10.19 -13.03
N GLU A 90 0.70 10.99 -12.92
CA GLU A 90 1.45 11.14 -11.68
C GLU A 90 0.63 11.86 -10.59
N ASN A 91 -0.32 12.73 -10.94
CA ASN A 91 -1.20 13.34 -9.95
C ASN A 91 -2.13 12.30 -9.32
N LEU A 92 -2.60 11.33 -10.11
CA LEU A 92 -3.38 10.22 -9.58
C LEU A 92 -2.55 9.35 -8.64
N LEU A 93 -1.32 9.01 -9.02
CA LEU A 93 -0.41 8.25 -8.16
C LEU A 93 -0.09 9.00 -6.86
N LEU A 94 0.21 10.30 -6.97
CA LEU A 94 0.50 11.14 -5.82
C LEU A 94 -0.72 11.25 -4.89
N LYS A 95 -1.93 11.39 -5.44
CA LYS A 95 -3.19 11.35 -4.68
C LYS A 95 -3.34 10.05 -3.91
N GLU A 96 -3.05 8.90 -4.52
CA GLU A 96 -3.13 7.60 -3.83
C GLU A 96 -2.16 7.54 -2.63
N ILE A 97 -0.91 8.00 -2.78
CA ILE A 97 0.08 8.07 -1.69
C ILE A 97 -0.37 9.05 -0.60
N VAL A 98 -0.85 10.24 -0.98
CA VAL A 98 -1.37 11.24 -0.03
C VAL A 98 -2.53 10.68 0.77
N MET A 99 -3.45 9.96 0.12
CA MET A 99 -4.59 9.33 0.79
C MET A 99 -4.16 8.31 1.84
N GLU A 100 -3.14 7.49 1.55
CA GLU A 100 -2.56 6.58 2.56
C GLU A 100 -2.05 7.34 3.79
N LYS A 101 -1.37 8.48 3.60
CA LYS A 101 -0.85 9.30 4.71
C LYS A 101 -1.95 10.06 5.45
N VAL A 102 -3.00 10.49 4.76
CA VAL A 102 -4.20 11.07 5.38
C VAL A 102 -4.88 10.08 6.31
N ILE A 103 -5.00 8.81 5.91
CA ILE A 103 -5.57 7.76 6.77
C ILE A 103 -4.74 7.55 8.04
N LEU A 104 -3.40 7.55 7.93
CA LEU A 104 -2.52 7.45 9.10
C LEU A 104 -2.61 8.68 10.02
N ALA A 105 -2.74 9.88 9.45
CA ALA A 105 -2.98 11.10 10.22
C ALA A 105 -4.33 11.06 10.95
N GLU A 106 -5.37 10.57 10.28
CA GLU A 106 -6.70 10.38 10.87
C GLU A 106 -6.66 9.35 12.01
N ALA A 107 -5.92 8.25 11.86
CA ALA A 107 -5.71 7.29 12.93
C ALA A 107 -5.13 7.96 14.19
N LYS A 108 -4.09 8.79 14.02
CA LYS A 108 -3.49 9.56 15.11
C LYS A 108 -4.51 10.49 15.77
N LYS A 109 -5.32 11.21 14.98
CA LYS A 109 -6.40 12.09 15.46
C LYS A 109 -7.46 11.32 16.28
N GLN A 110 -7.82 10.12 15.82
CA GLN A 110 -8.77 9.25 16.51
C GLN A 110 -8.14 8.42 17.64
N GLN A 111 -6.88 8.69 18.00
CA GLN A 111 -6.11 7.97 19.01
C GLN A 111 -6.03 6.45 18.75
N VAL A 112 -6.14 6.05 17.48
CA VAL A 112 -5.90 4.68 17.02
C VAL A 112 -4.41 4.54 16.79
N THR A 113 -3.74 3.87 17.72
CA THR A 113 -2.30 3.66 17.66
C THR A 113 -1.95 2.18 17.78
N VAL A 114 -0.79 1.84 17.24
CA VAL A 114 -0.14 0.53 17.34
C VAL A 114 1.31 0.81 17.66
N SER A 115 1.88 0.09 18.60
CA SER A 115 3.29 0.20 18.95
C SER A 115 4.18 -0.43 17.87
N LEU A 116 5.44 -0.01 17.81
CA LEU A 116 6.42 -0.66 16.93
C LEU A 116 6.60 -2.15 17.31
N GLU A 117 6.43 -2.48 18.60
CA GLU A 117 6.56 -3.85 19.09
C GLU A 117 5.45 -4.76 18.56
N GLU A 118 4.19 -4.29 18.52
CA GLU A 118 3.10 -4.99 17.83
C GLU A 118 3.44 -5.20 16.34
N GLY A 119 4.05 -4.20 15.69
CA GLY A 119 4.54 -4.33 14.32
C GLY A 119 5.60 -5.41 14.14
N LYS A 120 6.55 -5.55 15.08
CA LYS A 120 7.55 -6.63 15.06
C LYS A 120 6.93 -8.00 15.29
N GLN A 121 5.98 -8.11 16.22
CA GLN A 121 5.28 -9.36 16.49
C GLN A 121 4.54 -9.84 15.24
N GLU A 122 3.87 -8.94 14.53
CA GLU A 122 3.20 -9.28 13.28
C GLU A 122 4.20 -9.61 12.15
N ALA A 123 5.33 -8.91 12.09
CA ALA A 123 6.41 -9.24 11.15
C ALA A 123 6.93 -10.66 11.36
N GLU A 124 7.21 -11.03 12.60
CA GLU A 124 7.71 -12.36 12.96
C GLU A 124 6.63 -13.43 12.70
N ARG A 125 5.37 -13.16 13.04
CA ARG A 125 4.24 -14.07 12.75
C ARG A 125 4.13 -14.36 11.26
N LEU A 126 4.22 -13.33 10.42
CA LEU A 126 4.11 -13.48 8.96
C LEU A 126 5.36 -14.13 8.35
N LYS A 127 6.55 -13.85 8.89
CA LYS A 127 7.79 -14.55 8.54
C LYS A 127 7.71 -16.05 8.84
N GLN A 128 7.17 -16.41 10.02
CA GLN A 128 6.94 -17.81 10.38
C GLN A 128 5.91 -18.47 9.47
N LEU A 129 4.79 -17.79 9.16
CA LEU A 129 3.79 -18.29 8.22
C LEU A 129 4.39 -18.51 6.83
N LEU A 130 5.24 -17.59 6.35
CA LEU A 130 5.94 -17.71 5.08
C LEU A 130 6.81 -18.97 5.03
N SER A 131 7.51 -19.31 6.11
CA SER A 131 8.36 -20.51 6.18
C SER A 131 7.59 -21.83 6.00
N GLN A 132 6.28 -21.80 6.23
CA GLN A 132 5.36 -22.93 6.07
C GLN A 132 4.73 -22.98 4.66
N GLN A 133 4.91 -21.94 3.85
CA GLN A 133 4.39 -21.91 2.47
C GLN A 133 5.25 -22.73 1.52
N PRO A 134 4.72 -23.12 0.34
CA PRO A 134 5.51 -23.70 -0.73
C PRO A 134 6.78 -22.90 -1.06
N ALA A 135 7.86 -23.59 -1.44
CA ALA A 135 9.20 -23.01 -1.60
C ALA A 135 9.26 -21.89 -2.64
N ASP A 136 8.34 -21.93 -3.60
CA ASP A 136 8.19 -20.90 -4.61
C ASP A 136 7.53 -19.61 -4.10
N VAL A 137 6.55 -19.69 -3.21
CA VAL A 137 5.98 -18.54 -2.48
C VAL A 137 7.08 -17.88 -1.66
N GLN A 138 7.91 -18.69 -0.99
CA GLN A 138 9.10 -18.20 -0.27
C GLN A 138 10.10 -17.51 -1.22
N ALA A 139 10.35 -18.10 -2.40
CA ALA A 139 11.23 -17.52 -3.40
C ALA A 139 10.70 -16.19 -3.96
N VAL A 140 9.38 -16.07 -4.16
CA VAL A 140 8.73 -14.81 -4.59
C VAL A 140 8.89 -13.74 -3.51
N GLN A 141 8.66 -14.07 -2.24
CA GLN A 141 8.85 -13.12 -1.14
C GLN A 141 10.32 -12.69 -1.02
N LYS A 142 11.27 -13.62 -1.16
CA LYS A 142 12.70 -13.29 -1.16
C LYS A 142 13.08 -12.34 -2.30
N GLN A 143 12.58 -12.60 -3.50
CA GLN A 143 12.78 -11.71 -4.65
C GLN A 143 12.14 -10.33 -4.44
N LEU A 144 10.99 -10.24 -3.77
CA LEU A 144 10.39 -8.97 -3.37
C LEU A 144 11.28 -8.22 -2.37
N ILE A 145 11.83 -8.91 -1.37
CA ILE A 145 12.77 -8.32 -0.41
C ILE A 145 14.02 -7.78 -1.12
N ASP A 146 14.55 -8.54 -2.08
CA ASP A 146 15.70 -8.12 -2.89
C ASP A 146 15.46 -6.80 -3.64
N THR A 147 14.20 -6.43 -3.92
CA THR A 147 13.87 -5.16 -4.57
C THR A 147 14.12 -3.94 -3.68
N TYR A 148 14.06 -4.11 -2.34
CA TYR A 148 14.48 -3.08 -1.39
C TYR A 148 16.01 -2.91 -1.40
N GLY A 149 16.75 -3.89 -1.91
CA GLY A 149 18.21 -3.89 -1.95
C GLY A 149 18.83 -3.95 -0.55
N VAL A 150 18.17 -4.65 0.37
CA VAL A 150 18.66 -4.98 1.70
C VAL A 150 18.70 -6.50 1.86
N SER A 151 19.45 -7.00 2.84
CA SER A 151 19.38 -8.41 3.23
C SER A 151 18.00 -8.75 3.80
N GLU A 152 17.60 -10.01 3.70
CA GLU A 152 16.38 -10.54 4.31
C GLU A 152 16.27 -10.24 5.81
N GLU A 153 17.35 -10.43 6.56
CA GLU A 153 17.39 -10.12 8.00
C GLU A 153 17.07 -8.64 8.27
N LYS A 154 17.78 -7.73 7.58
CA LYS A 154 17.53 -6.29 7.66
C LYS A 154 16.09 -5.92 7.30
N TYR A 155 15.51 -6.54 6.26
CA TYR A 155 14.11 -6.31 5.90
C TYR A 155 13.17 -6.65 7.05
N TRP A 156 13.30 -7.86 7.60
CA TRP A 156 12.41 -8.34 8.68
C TRP A 156 12.58 -7.59 9.99
N ASN A 157 13.77 -7.06 10.26
CA ASN A 157 14.07 -6.37 11.53
C ASN A 157 13.80 -4.85 11.48
N GLU A 158 13.98 -4.20 10.33
CA GLU A 158 13.94 -2.73 10.23
C GLU A 158 12.80 -2.18 9.38
N ILE A 159 12.40 -2.89 8.31
CA ILE A 159 11.43 -2.40 7.32
C ILE A 159 10.04 -2.96 7.61
N ALA A 160 9.92 -4.29 7.64
CA ALA A 160 8.66 -5.00 7.81
C ALA A 160 7.90 -4.57 9.08
N PRO A 161 8.54 -4.38 10.26
CA PRO A 161 7.83 -3.99 11.47
C PRO A 161 7.08 -2.66 11.35
N LYS A 162 7.68 -1.66 10.69
CA LYS A 162 7.03 -0.37 10.46
C LYS A 162 5.85 -0.50 9.50
N GLN A 163 6.01 -1.28 8.43
CA GLN A 163 4.95 -1.53 7.46
C GLN A 163 3.76 -2.27 8.11
N TYR A 164 4.03 -3.26 8.97
CA TYR A 164 2.98 -3.98 9.68
C TYR A 164 2.35 -3.15 10.79
N GLN A 165 3.10 -2.26 11.44
CA GLN A 165 2.52 -1.27 12.34
C GLN A 165 1.49 -0.39 11.61
N GLU A 166 1.83 0.18 10.44
CA GLU A 166 0.90 0.97 9.62
C GLU A 166 -0.31 0.14 9.17
N LEU A 167 -0.10 -1.13 8.77
CA LEU A 167 -1.19 -2.05 8.41
C LEU A 167 -2.16 -2.28 9.57
N LEU A 168 -1.64 -2.55 10.76
CA LEU A 168 -2.44 -2.79 11.97
C LEU A 168 -3.20 -1.52 12.38
N ILE A 169 -2.59 -0.33 12.23
CA ILE A 169 -3.26 0.95 12.47
C ILE A 169 -4.47 1.08 11.55
N ASN A 170 -4.29 0.83 10.26
CA ASN A 170 -5.36 0.90 9.27
C ASN A 170 -6.48 -0.12 9.57
N GLN A 171 -6.13 -1.35 9.95
CA GLN A 171 -7.12 -2.36 10.33
C GLN A 171 -7.93 -1.94 11.57
N LYS A 172 -7.25 -1.45 12.62
CA LYS A 172 -7.90 -0.95 13.84
C LYS A 172 -8.81 0.25 13.53
N LEU A 173 -8.38 1.15 12.65
CA LEU A 173 -9.16 2.33 12.26
C LEU A 173 -10.40 1.94 11.45
N ILE A 174 -10.27 1.06 10.45
CA ILE A 174 -11.41 0.56 9.67
C ILE A 174 -12.41 -0.14 10.60
N LYS A 175 -11.93 -0.96 11.55
CA LYS A 175 -12.79 -1.59 12.55
C LYS A 175 -13.56 -0.54 13.37
N LYS A 176 -12.88 0.50 13.84
CA LYS A 176 -13.51 1.61 14.57
C LYS A 176 -14.56 2.34 13.72
N TRP A 177 -14.31 2.53 12.43
CA TRP A 177 -15.31 3.13 11.52
C TRP A 177 -16.53 2.25 11.31
N ILE A 178 -16.37 0.92 11.28
CA ILE A 178 -17.49 -0.03 11.25
C ILE A 178 -18.28 0.02 12.57
N GLU A 179 -17.60 -0.01 13.72
CA GLU A 179 -18.22 0.07 15.05
C GLU A 179 -19.01 1.37 15.25
N ASN A 180 -18.50 2.48 14.72
CA ASN A 180 -19.15 3.79 14.74
C ASN A 180 -20.19 3.98 13.64
N LYS A 181 -20.49 2.96 12.83
CA LYS A 181 -21.46 3.01 11.71
C LYS A 181 -21.13 4.05 10.64
N ILE A 182 -19.86 4.44 10.53
CA ILE A 182 -19.35 5.25 9.41
C ILE A 182 -19.25 4.39 8.16
N LEU A 183 -18.81 3.14 8.33
CA LEU A 183 -18.76 2.13 7.29
C LEU A 183 -19.83 1.06 7.50
N THR A 184 -20.28 0.50 6.39
CA THR A 184 -21.25 -0.60 6.39
C THR A 184 -20.58 -1.91 6.80
N GLN A 185 -21.31 -2.88 7.33
CA GLN A 185 -20.71 -4.17 7.67
C GLN A 185 -20.50 -5.02 6.42
N LEU A 186 -19.41 -5.79 6.40
CA LEU A 186 -19.10 -6.71 5.29
C LEU A 186 -20.20 -7.76 5.05
N THR A 187 -20.95 -8.11 6.09
CA THR A 187 -22.00 -9.14 6.07
C THR A 187 -23.36 -8.61 5.66
N ASP A 188 -23.51 -7.30 5.44
CA ASP A 188 -24.81 -6.67 5.24
C ASP A 188 -25.20 -6.67 3.75
N THR A 189 -25.65 -7.83 3.26
CA THR A 189 -25.94 -8.08 1.84
C THR A 189 -27.16 -7.34 1.30
N ASN A 190 -27.97 -6.73 2.19
CA ASN A 190 -29.22 -6.06 1.85
C ASN A 190 -29.07 -4.53 1.72
N GLN A 191 -27.85 -4.00 1.86
CA GLN A 191 -27.62 -2.56 1.79
C GLN A 191 -27.45 -2.08 0.35
N GLN A 192 -27.99 -0.89 0.07
CA GLN A 192 -27.91 -0.21 -1.23
C GLN A 192 -26.45 0.16 -1.58
N GLU A 193 -25.60 0.37 -0.57
CA GLU A 193 -24.17 0.65 -0.73
C GLU A 193 -23.31 -0.45 -0.12
N THR A 194 -22.37 -0.97 -0.91
CA THR A 194 -21.41 -1.98 -0.48
C THR A 194 -20.33 -1.39 0.44
N PHE A 195 -19.74 -2.21 1.31
CA PHE A 195 -18.59 -1.82 2.14
C PHE A 195 -17.49 -1.10 1.35
N SER A 196 -17.16 -1.60 0.15
CA SER A 196 -16.13 -0.95 -0.68
C SER A 196 -16.55 0.44 -1.15
N GLN A 197 -17.84 0.68 -1.44
CA GLN A 197 -18.31 2.01 -1.85
C GLN A 197 -18.26 3.00 -0.69
N THR A 198 -18.72 2.59 0.49
CA THR A 198 -18.71 3.45 1.68
C THR A 198 -17.30 3.73 2.16
N LEU A 199 -16.40 2.74 2.09
CA LEU A 199 -14.98 2.93 2.40
C LEU A 199 -14.31 3.94 1.46
N GLU A 200 -14.47 3.80 0.15
CA GLU A 200 -13.84 4.71 -0.81
C GLU A 200 -14.45 6.12 -0.72
N ALA A 201 -15.77 6.24 -0.53
CA ALA A 201 -16.41 7.53 -0.30
C ALA A 201 -15.90 8.21 0.99
N HIS A 202 -15.72 7.44 2.07
CA HIS A 202 -15.20 7.97 3.32
C HIS A 202 -13.74 8.42 3.19
N LYS A 203 -12.88 7.63 2.54
CA LYS A 203 -11.49 8.03 2.26
C LYS A 203 -11.40 9.28 1.41
N GLU A 204 -12.23 9.39 0.37
CA GLU A 204 -12.27 10.58 -0.48
C GLU A 204 -12.70 11.81 0.33
N LYS A 205 -13.71 11.67 1.21
CA LYS A 205 -14.11 12.75 2.12
C LYS A 205 -12.95 13.20 3.00
N LEU A 206 -12.26 12.27 3.66
CA LEU A 206 -11.09 12.59 4.50
C LEU A 206 -9.98 13.27 3.69
N TYR A 207 -9.74 12.81 2.46
CA TYR A 207 -8.77 13.41 1.56
C TYR A 207 -9.13 14.88 1.25
N GLN A 208 -10.38 15.17 0.88
CA GLN A 208 -10.83 16.53 0.58
C GLN A 208 -10.75 17.47 1.81
N GLU A 209 -11.10 16.96 3.00
CA GLU A 209 -10.92 17.69 4.26
C GLU A 209 -9.42 17.99 4.50
N ALA A 210 -8.56 16.99 4.33
CA ALA A 210 -7.12 17.12 4.53
C ALA A 210 -6.46 18.12 3.56
N LEU A 211 -6.91 18.21 2.30
CA LEU A 211 -6.44 19.20 1.32
C LEU A 211 -6.66 20.65 1.76
N THR A 212 -7.61 20.88 2.65
CA THR A 212 -7.91 22.22 3.18
C THR A 212 -7.14 22.48 4.47
N ASP A 213 -6.96 21.45 5.30
CA ASP A 213 -6.49 21.61 6.66
C ASP A 213 -4.97 21.40 6.83
N TYR A 214 -4.41 20.32 6.29
CA TYR A 214 -3.05 19.86 6.67
C TYR A 214 -2.24 19.17 5.57
N VAL A 215 -2.71 19.19 4.32
CA VAL A 215 -1.93 18.79 3.14
C VAL A 215 -1.37 20.03 2.45
N THR A 216 -0.08 20.03 2.16
CA THR A 216 0.60 21.11 1.43
C THR A 216 1.42 20.54 0.29
N VAL A 217 1.08 20.92 -0.95
CA VAL A 217 1.90 20.64 -2.13
C VAL A 217 3.13 21.56 -2.10
N LYS A 218 4.32 21.00 -2.31
CA LYS A 218 5.61 21.68 -2.27
C LYS A 218 6.22 21.89 -3.66
N ASP A 219 5.70 21.19 -4.66
CA ASP A 219 6.16 21.26 -6.04
C ASP A 219 4.99 21.62 -6.96
N ASP A 220 5.09 22.80 -7.59
CA ASP A 220 4.02 23.42 -8.38
C ASP A 220 3.64 22.64 -9.66
N ARG A 221 4.41 21.61 -10.02
CA ARG A 221 4.09 20.71 -11.14
C ARG A 221 2.91 19.79 -10.83
N TYR A 222 2.56 19.62 -9.56
CA TYR A 222 1.52 18.70 -9.11
C TYR A 222 0.26 19.44 -8.66
N SER A 223 -0.91 18.92 -9.04
CA SER A 223 -2.22 19.39 -8.56
C SER A 223 -2.96 18.25 -7.88
N LEU A 224 -3.32 18.47 -6.61
CA LEU A 224 -4.10 17.53 -5.80
C LEU A 224 -5.58 17.93 -5.68
N LYS A 225 -5.95 19.10 -6.19
CA LYS A 225 -7.32 19.62 -6.27
C LYS A 225 -7.97 19.30 -7.60
#